data_AF-A0A1S3JN25-F1
#
_entry.id   AF-A0A1S3JN25-F1
#
_cell.length_a   1.000
_cell.length_b   1.000
_cell.length_c   1.000
_cell.angle_alpha   90.00
_cell.angle_beta   90.00
_cell.angle_gamma   90.00
#
_symmetry.space_group_name_H-M   'P 1'
#
loop_
_entity.id
_entity.type
_entity.pdbx_description
1 polymer ?
#
loop_
_entity_poly.entity_id
_entity_poly.type
_entity_poly.pdbx_seq_one_letter_code
_entity_poly.pdbx_strand_id
1 'polypeptide(L)'
;MVRPTHLALGALFLCVSTAAAAEKCKDKFAVWPRHSACLPKSIKWESGGVTENDIATIVRKHNELRKATADDHEASNMMKMYWDEEIAEVAQGWADNCHYDHEPGELRRVPGKYSVGQNLGKGYKSWEAVIQAWYDEIKDFTYGDEDMDFGKVGHYTQLVWAASSRIGCGFANCGEAGKIYVCDYGPAGNVGGFSKPYKQGKACSACSNHCSNSLCDCENKVCLNSATMHYNNCSCDCLTNSYKPSDNCALNCDEVKDEYYCGKSAGYLSMADCRKYAGTTVSCPHQCDVCPWAGSNYTEGSVPIPESSAQNLSVTSHVLILLSLAIKEALTIY
;
A
#
# COMPACT_ATOMS: atom_id res chain seq x y z
N MET A 1 -71.57 -11.86 31.46
CA MET A 1 -70.22 -11.27 31.41
C MET A 1 -69.32 -12.23 30.64
N VAL A 2 -69.12 -12.01 29.35
CA VAL A 2 -68.08 -12.67 28.55
C VAL A 2 -67.61 -11.62 27.54
N ARG A 3 -66.35 -11.21 27.62
CA ARG A 3 -65.63 -10.48 26.57
C ARG A 3 -64.58 -11.42 25.99
N PRO A 4 -64.41 -11.47 24.66
CA PRO A 4 -63.11 -11.78 24.05
C PRO A 4 -62.67 -10.57 23.21
N THR A 5 -61.69 -9.79 23.66
CA THR A 5 -60.24 -9.89 23.34
C THR A 5 -59.93 -9.67 21.86
N HIS A 6 -59.51 -8.44 21.54
CA HIS A 6 -58.86 -8.07 20.28
C HIS A 6 -57.50 -8.79 20.18
N LEU A 7 -57.27 -9.53 19.09
CA LEU A 7 -55.93 -9.94 18.67
C LEU A 7 -55.19 -8.72 18.10
N ALA A 8 -54.10 -8.30 18.75
CA ALA A 8 -53.12 -7.42 18.14
C ALA A 8 -52.09 -8.29 17.40
N LEU A 9 -52.05 -8.20 16.07
CA LEU A 9 -50.92 -8.72 15.28
C LEU A 9 -49.72 -7.79 15.48
N GLY A 10 -48.76 -8.21 16.30
CA GLY A 10 -47.43 -7.61 16.33
C GLY A 10 -46.61 -8.08 15.14
N ALA A 11 -46.36 -7.19 14.18
CA ALA A 11 -45.42 -7.44 13.09
C ALA A 11 -43.99 -7.41 13.66
N LEU A 12 -43.36 -8.57 13.76
CA LEU A 12 -41.95 -8.72 14.11
C LEU A 12 -41.11 -8.32 12.88
N PHE A 13 -40.60 -7.08 12.85
CA PHE A 13 -39.61 -6.68 11.88
C PHE A 13 -38.28 -7.38 12.21
N LEU A 14 -38.02 -8.50 11.54
CA LEU A 14 -36.69 -9.11 11.49
C LEU A 14 -35.76 -8.16 10.74
N CYS A 15 -34.91 -7.46 11.48
CA CYS A 15 -33.81 -6.69 10.92
C CYS A 15 -32.78 -7.69 10.39
N VAL A 16 -32.86 -8.03 9.10
CA VAL A 16 -31.80 -8.78 8.42
C VAL A 16 -30.63 -7.83 8.23
N SER A 17 -29.70 -7.82 9.19
CA SER A 17 -28.40 -7.20 8.97
C SER A 17 -27.69 -8.02 7.91
N THR A 18 -27.65 -7.52 6.67
CA THR A 18 -26.74 -8.04 5.66
C THR A 18 -25.33 -7.70 6.13
N ALA A 19 -24.67 -8.63 6.82
CA ALA A 19 -23.22 -8.57 6.97
C ALA A 19 -22.67 -8.55 5.53
N ALA A 20 -22.11 -7.41 5.11
CA ALA A 20 -21.35 -7.36 3.87
C ALA A 20 -20.30 -8.46 3.95
N ALA A 21 -20.28 -9.37 2.98
CA ALA A 21 -19.24 -10.39 2.91
C ALA A 21 -17.90 -9.67 2.97
N ALA A 22 -17.02 -10.07 3.89
CA ALA A 22 -15.65 -9.56 3.88
C ALA A 22 -15.08 -9.82 2.49
N GLU A 23 -14.65 -8.76 1.81
CA GLU A 23 -14.04 -8.88 0.50
C GLU A 23 -12.83 -9.81 0.63
N LYS A 24 -12.82 -10.88 -0.16
CA LYS A 24 -11.77 -11.89 -0.08
C LYS A 24 -10.46 -11.24 -0.52
N CYS A 25 -9.40 -11.39 0.27
CA CYS A 25 -8.08 -10.87 -0.13
C CYS A 25 -7.67 -11.43 -1.50
N LYS A 26 -7.13 -10.57 -2.36
CA LYS A 26 -6.62 -10.99 -3.66
C LYS A 26 -5.47 -11.96 -3.51
N ASP A 27 -5.45 -12.97 -4.36
CA ASP A 27 -4.52 -14.09 -4.28
C ASP A 27 -3.05 -13.64 -4.32
N LYS A 28 -2.75 -12.57 -5.09
CA LYS A 28 -1.42 -11.94 -5.15
C LYS A 28 -0.90 -11.43 -3.81
N PHE A 29 -1.77 -11.02 -2.89
CA PHE A 29 -1.37 -10.55 -1.56
C PHE A 29 -1.41 -11.68 -0.53
N ALA A 30 -2.30 -12.66 -0.74
CA ALA A 30 -2.49 -13.79 0.16
C ALA A 30 -1.26 -14.72 0.25
N VAL A 31 -0.35 -14.68 -0.72
CA VAL A 31 0.95 -15.39 -0.64
C VAL A 31 1.79 -14.98 0.56
N TRP A 32 1.59 -13.77 1.08
CA TRP A 32 2.31 -13.26 2.25
C TRP A 32 1.38 -13.21 3.47
N PRO A 33 1.61 -14.06 4.49
CA PRO A 33 0.88 -14.05 5.73
C PRO A 33 0.84 -12.66 6.38
N ARG A 34 -0.36 -12.23 6.77
CA ARG A 34 -0.63 -10.93 7.43
C ARG A 34 -0.28 -9.70 6.58
N HIS A 35 -0.25 -9.85 5.25
CA HIS A 35 -0.13 -8.71 4.35
C HIS A 35 -1.22 -7.67 4.61
N SER A 36 -0.90 -6.37 4.54
CA SER A 36 -1.81 -5.27 4.91
C SER A 36 -3.14 -5.34 4.14
N ALA A 37 -3.09 -5.61 2.83
CA ALA A 37 -4.30 -5.78 2.00
C ALA A 37 -5.20 -6.98 2.40
N CYS A 38 -4.68 -7.94 3.18
CA CYS A 38 -5.43 -9.12 3.61
C CYS A 38 -5.90 -9.04 5.07
N LEU A 39 -5.63 -7.94 5.78
CA LEU A 39 -6.04 -7.81 7.17
C LEU A 39 -7.57 -7.64 7.26
N PRO A 40 -8.23 -8.29 8.23
CA PRO A 40 -9.64 -8.04 8.45
C PRO A 40 -9.85 -6.61 8.97
N LYS A 41 -10.99 -6.02 8.63
CA LYS A 41 -11.41 -4.74 9.22
C LYS A 41 -11.48 -4.87 10.74
N SER A 42 -11.02 -3.83 11.43
CA SER A 42 -11.07 -3.75 12.89
C SER A 42 -12.51 -3.69 13.38
N ILE A 43 -12.76 -4.20 14.59
CA ILE A 43 -14.05 -4.00 15.27
C ILE A 43 -14.34 -2.52 15.56
N LYS A 44 -13.31 -1.67 15.51
CA LYS A 44 -13.42 -0.21 15.68
C LYS A 44 -13.74 0.52 14.37
N TRP A 45 -13.68 -0.15 13.23
CA TRP A 45 -13.95 0.43 11.93
C TRP A 45 -15.44 0.77 11.81
N GLU A 46 -15.74 2.02 11.45
CA GLU A 46 -17.12 2.50 11.25
C GLU A 46 -17.42 2.78 9.77
N SER A 47 -16.47 3.41 9.08
CA SER A 47 -16.54 3.71 7.65
C SER A 47 -15.14 3.94 7.11
N GLY A 48 -14.97 3.93 5.79
CA GLY A 48 -13.66 4.09 5.16
C GLY A 48 -13.76 4.08 3.64
N GLY A 49 -12.60 4.04 2.98
CA GLY A 49 -12.48 4.13 1.53
C GLY A 49 -12.05 5.51 1.05
N VAL A 50 -11.55 5.54 -0.18
CA VAL A 50 -11.09 6.73 -0.87
C VAL A 50 -11.91 6.88 -2.16
N THR A 51 -12.64 7.98 -2.29
CA THR A 51 -13.50 8.24 -3.46
C THR A 51 -12.69 8.76 -4.65
N GLU A 52 -13.25 8.75 -5.86
CA GLU A 52 -12.59 9.36 -7.04
C GLU A 52 -12.22 10.84 -6.82
N ASN A 53 -13.06 11.59 -6.09
CA ASN A 53 -12.77 12.97 -5.74
C ASN A 53 -11.61 13.09 -4.74
N ASP A 54 -11.52 12.15 -3.79
CA ASP A 54 -10.38 12.07 -2.88
C ASP A 54 -9.10 11.74 -3.65
N ILE A 55 -9.12 10.76 -4.57
CA ILE A 55 -7.99 10.40 -5.43
C ILE A 55 -7.49 11.63 -6.20
N ALA A 56 -8.39 12.34 -6.87
CA ALA A 56 -8.07 13.56 -7.61
C ALA A 56 -7.45 14.63 -6.69
N THR A 57 -7.99 14.78 -5.48
CA THR A 57 -7.50 15.73 -4.47
C THR A 57 -6.11 15.37 -3.97
N ILE A 58 -5.87 14.11 -3.63
CA ILE A 58 -4.59 13.61 -3.12
C ILE A 58 -3.51 13.81 -4.16
N VAL A 59 -3.73 13.33 -5.39
CA VAL A 59 -2.74 13.41 -6.48
C VAL A 59 -2.47 14.87 -6.85
N ARG A 60 -3.51 15.69 -6.97
CA ARG A 60 -3.36 17.12 -7.25
C ARG A 60 -2.55 17.82 -6.17
N LYS A 61 -2.90 17.64 -4.88
CA LYS A 61 -2.22 18.32 -3.77
C LYS A 61 -0.76 17.90 -3.65
N HIS A 62 -0.44 16.61 -3.82
CA HIS A 62 0.94 16.15 -3.85
C HIS A 62 1.72 16.79 -5.00
N ASN A 63 1.17 16.84 -6.21
CA ASN A 63 1.85 17.44 -7.35
C ASN A 63 2.00 18.97 -7.23
N GLU A 64 1.01 19.68 -6.65
CA GLU A 64 1.13 21.11 -6.33
C GLU A 64 2.33 21.38 -5.40
N LEU A 65 2.46 20.58 -4.34
CA LEU A 65 3.53 20.73 -3.34
C LEU A 65 4.90 20.30 -3.87
N ARG A 66 4.96 19.20 -4.65
CA ARG A 66 6.18 18.76 -5.33
C ARG A 66 6.65 19.77 -6.37
N LYS A 67 5.72 20.38 -7.10
CA LYS A 67 6.01 21.47 -8.04
C LYS A 67 6.57 22.69 -7.29
N ALA A 68 5.92 23.11 -6.20
CA ALA A 68 6.42 24.21 -5.38
C ALA A 68 7.85 23.92 -4.87
N THR A 69 8.12 22.69 -4.41
CA THR A 69 9.48 22.28 -4.04
C THR A 69 10.46 22.33 -5.23
N ALA A 70 10.03 21.91 -6.43
CA ALA A 70 10.88 21.97 -7.60
C ALA A 70 11.26 23.40 -8.01
N ASP A 71 10.30 24.33 -7.92
CA ASP A 71 10.49 25.74 -8.27
C ASP A 71 11.24 26.51 -7.18
N ASP A 72 10.82 26.38 -5.92
CA ASP A 72 11.27 27.22 -4.81
C ASP A 72 12.52 26.67 -4.09
N HIS A 73 12.76 25.36 -4.21
CA HIS A 73 13.87 24.66 -3.55
C HIS A 73 14.77 23.90 -4.55
N GLU A 74 14.68 24.27 -5.83
CA GLU A 74 15.55 23.80 -6.91
C GLU A 74 15.64 22.27 -6.98
N ALA A 75 14.52 21.58 -7.20
CA ALA A 75 14.53 20.13 -7.44
C ALA A 75 14.55 19.82 -8.95
N SER A 76 15.71 19.41 -9.46
CA SER A 76 15.92 19.22 -10.90
C SER A 76 15.27 17.97 -11.50
N ASN A 77 14.93 16.99 -10.66
CA ASN A 77 14.48 15.65 -11.06
C ASN A 77 13.15 15.22 -10.41
N MET A 78 12.36 16.17 -9.89
CA MET A 78 11.13 15.86 -9.17
C MET A 78 10.10 15.21 -10.08
N MET A 79 9.80 13.92 -9.89
CA MET A 79 8.80 13.24 -10.72
C MET A 79 7.37 13.68 -10.39
N LYS A 80 6.53 13.74 -11.41
CA LYS A 80 5.08 13.83 -11.25
C LYS A 80 4.53 12.53 -10.66
N MET A 81 3.62 12.68 -9.71
CA MET A 81 3.00 11.61 -8.96
C MET A 81 1.67 11.19 -9.60
N TYR A 82 1.45 9.88 -9.70
CA TYR A 82 0.26 9.25 -10.26
C TYR A 82 -0.36 8.30 -9.24
N TRP A 83 -1.69 8.13 -9.30
CA TRP A 83 -2.38 7.14 -8.48
C TRP A 83 -2.01 5.71 -8.91
N ASP A 84 -1.90 4.81 -7.94
CA ASP A 84 -1.66 3.39 -8.14
C ASP A 84 -2.63 2.57 -7.28
N GLU A 85 -3.57 1.89 -7.94
CA GLU A 85 -4.65 1.14 -7.27
C GLU A 85 -4.13 0.01 -6.39
N GLU A 86 -3.05 -0.66 -6.79
CA GLU A 86 -2.52 -1.78 -6.01
C GLU A 86 -1.85 -1.28 -4.74
N ILE A 87 -1.18 -0.13 -4.78
CA ILE A 87 -0.66 0.53 -3.58
C ILE A 87 -1.82 1.03 -2.71
N ALA A 88 -2.90 1.54 -3.31
CA ALA A 88 -4.07 2.04 -2.58
C ALA A 88 -4.80 0.92 -1.83
N GLU A 89 -4.92 -0.26 -2.44
CA GLU A 89 -5.51 -1.44 -1.81
C GLU A 89 -4.73 -1.86 -0.55
N VAL A 90 -3.40 -1.84 -0.61
CA VAL A 90 -2.54 -2.09 0.55
C VAL A 90 -2.77 -1.04 1.65
N ALA A 91 -2.72 0.24 1.30
CA ALA A 91 -2.91 1.34 2.24
C ALA A 91 -4.31 1.32 2.88
N GLN A 92 -5.35 0.97 2.13
CA GLN A 92 -6.72 0.84 2.63
C GLN A 92 -6.86 -0.33 3.60
N GLY A 93 -6.24 -1.48 3.30
CA GLY A 93 -6.21 -2.62 4.21
C GLY A 93 -5.55 -2.29 5.56
N TRP A 94 -4.49 -1.46 5.54
CA TRP A 94 -3.87 -0.98 6.78
C TRP A 94 -4.76 0.02 7.53
N ALA A 95 -5.35 1.00 6.83
CA ALA A 95 -6.26 1.97 7.42
C ALA A 95 -7.45 1.28 8.11
N ASP A 96 -8.02 0.26 7.46
CA ASP A 96 -9.17 -0.50 7.97
C ASP A 96 -8.88 -1.27 9.27
N ASN A 97 -7.60 -1.50 9.60
CA ASN A 97 -7.20 -2.12 10.87
C ASN A 97 -7.29 -1.16 12.07
N CYS A 98 -7.49 0.13 11.82
CA CYS A 98 -7.67 1.14 12.86
C CYS A 98 -6.50 1.24 13.87
N HIS A 99 -5.29 0.88 13.43
CA HIS A 99 -4.05 1.05 14.17
C HIS A 99 -3.31 2.28 13.66
N TYR A 100 -2.76 3.09 14.56
CA TYR A 100 -2.02 4.30 14.20
C TYR A 100 -0.54 4.14 14.48
N ASP A 101 0.06 3.17 13.80
CA ASP A 101 1.49 2.88 13.81
C ASP A 101 1.88 2.43 12.40
N HIS A 102 3.14 2.61 12.01
CA HIS A 102 3.62 2.06 10.74
C HIS A 102 3.67 0.54 10.82
N GLU A 103 3.14 -0.16 9.82
CA GLU A 103 3.39 -1.58 9.66
C GLU A 103 4.84 -1.85 9.22
N PRO A 104 5.38 -3.03 9.51
CA PRO A 104 6.63 -3.48 8.91
C PRO A 104 6.57 -3.38 7.37
N GLY A 105 7.62 -2.82 6.76
CA GLY A 105 7.65 -2.49 5.34
C GLY A 105 7.45 -3.68 4.39
N GLU A 106 7.68 -4.90 4.87
CA GLU A 106 7.38 -6.14 4.15
C GLU A 106 5.89 -6.42 3.98
N LEU A 107 5.03 -5.91 4.87
CA LEU A 107 3.58 -6.17 4.85
C LEU A 107 2.84 -5.27 3.85
N ARG A 108 3.53 -4.28 3.29
CA ARG A 108 3.00 -3.33 2.31
C ARG A 108 3.65 -3.44 0.93
N ARG A 109 4.21 -4.61 0.63
CA ARG A 109 4.82 -4.90 -0.66
C ARG A 109 3.77 -5.25 -1.70
N VAL A 110 3.99 -4.84 -2.93
CA VAL A 110 3.20 -5.35 -4.06
C VAL A 110 4.09 -6.29 -4.86
N PRO A 111 3.72 -7.57 -5.07
CA PRO A 111 4.51 -8.48 -5.90
C PRO A 111 4.81 -7.87 -7.26
N GLY A 112 6.06 -7.96 -7.71
CA GLY A 112 6.49 -7.42 -8.99
C GLY A 112 6.77 -5.92 -9.00
N LYS A 113 6.61 -5.22 -7.88
CA LYS A 113 6.93 -3.79 -7.75
C LYS A 113 8.24 -3.57 -7.00
N TYR A 114 8.50 -2.31 -6.71
CA TYR A 114 9.56 -1.80 -5.82
C TYR A 114 9.13 -1.84 -4.35
N SER A 115 10.06 -1.50 -3.45
CA SER A 115 9.71 -1.14 -2.08
C SER A 115 8.78 0.06 -2.04
N VAL A 116 7.89 0.10 -1.06
CA VAL A 116 6.90 1.16 -0.85
C VAL A 116 7.30 1.95 0.40
N GLY A 117 7.04 3.26 0.48
CA GLY A 117 7.19 4.15 1.66
C GLY A 117 5.81 4.52 2.22
N GLN A 118 5.69 5.14 3.40
CA GLN A 118 4.38 5.41 4.01
C GLN A 118 4.37 6.69 4.84
N ASN A 119 3.28 7.46 4.73
CA ASN A 119 2.92 8.51 5.67
C ASN A 119 1.61 8.17 6.37
N LEU A 120 1.52 8.47 7.67
CA LEU A 120 0.33 8.27 8.49
C LEU A 120 -0.18 9.60 9.05
N GLY A 121 -1.49 9.75 9.12
CA GLY A 121 -2.15 10.92 9.69
C GLY A 121 -3.36 10.54 10.52
N LYS A 122 -3.62 11.30 11.60
CA LYS A 122 -4.71 11.02 12.52
C LYS A 122 -5.49 12.27 12.89
N GLY A 123 -6.82 12.18 12.89
CA GLY A 123 -7.71 13.23 13.41
C GLY A 123 -7.87 14.46 12.50
N TYR A 124 -7.32 14.44 11.29
CA TYR A 124 -7.48 15.52 10.32
C TYR A 124 -8.90 15.59 9.76
N LYS A 125 -9.29 16.79 9.27
CA LYS A 125 -10.64 17.04 8.75
C LYS A 125 -10.81 16.61 7.30
N SER A 126 -9.75 16.66 6.50
CA SER A 126 -9.74 16.33 5.07
C SER A 126 -8.36 15.83 4.61
N TRP A 127 -8.30 15.31 3.39
CA TRP A 127 -7.06 14.93 2.71
C TRP A 127 -6.10 16.11 2.53
N GLU A 128 -6.60 17.30 2.13
CA GLU A 128 -5.73 18.47 1.99
C GLU A 128 -5.09 18.88 3.31
N ALA A 129 -5.83 18.78 4.42
CA ALA A 129 -5.31 19.15 5.73
C ALA A 129 -4.18 18.23 6.20
N VAL A 130 -4.33 16.91 6.03
CA VAL A 130 -3.28 15.96 6.41
C VAL A 130 -2.06 16.05 5.48
N ILE A 131 -2.27 16.19 4.17
CA ILE A 131 -1.17 16.32 3.19
C ILE A 131 -0.41 17.63 3.41
N GLN A 132 -1.11 18.72 3.71
CA GLN A 132 -0.45 19.99 4.06
C GLN A 132 0.35 19.85 5.35
N ALA A 133 -0.20 19.21 6.38
CA ALA A 133 0.51 19.01 7.64
C ALA A 133 1.80 18.19 7.47
N TRP A 134 1.77 17.14 6.64
CA TRP A 134 2.98 16.39 6.26
C TRP A 134 4.00 17.26 5.52
N TYR A 135 3.54 18.17 4.64
CA TYR A 135 4.44 19.09 3.94
C TYR A 135 5.03 20.17 4.85
N ASP A 136 4.26 20.66 5.82
CA ASP A 136 4.67 21.74 6.73
C ASP A 136 5.85 21.37 7.64
N GLU A 137 6.20 20.09 7.72
CA GLU A 137 7.48 19.60 8.27
C GLU A 137 8.71 20.18 7.57
N ILE A 138 8.57 20.75 6.36
CA ILE A 138 9.62 21.52 5.69
C ILE A 138 10.25 22.62 6.57
N LYS A 139 9.49 23.15 7.54
CA LYS A 139 9.99 24.16 8.49
C LYS A 139 11.15 23.66 9.37
N ASP A 140 11.24 22.35 9.57
CA ASP A 140 12.26 21.67 10.36
C ASP A 140 13.33 21.02 9.45
N PHE A 141 13.20 21.16 8.12
CA PHE A 141 14.06 20.53 7.13
C PHE A 141 15.14 21.48 6.60
N THR A 142 16.37 20.98 6.51
CA THR A 142 17.51 21.62 5.84
C THR A 142 18.13 20.63 4.84
N TYR A 143 18.18 21.00 3.56
CA TYR A 143 18.68 20.10 2.52
C TYR A 143 20.14 19.71 2.78
N GLY A 144 20.43 18.41 2.76
CA GLY A 144 21.76 17.85 2.93
C GLY A 144 22.25 17.73 4.36
N ASP A 145 21.49 18.21 5.36
CA ASP A 145 21.79 18.02 6.78
C ASP A 145 21.41 16.59 7.21
N GLU A 146 22.39 15.81 7.67
CA GLU A 146 22.18 14.41 8.08
C GLU A 146 21.80 14.28 9.57
N ASP A 147 21.93 15.36 10.36
CA ASP A 147 21.71 15.35 11.82
C ASP A 147 20.26 15.71 12.21
N MET A 148 19.39 15.98 11.23
CA MET A 148 17.98 16.31 11.48
C MET A 148 17.21 15.16 12.14
N ASP A 149 16.20 15.50 12.94
CA ASP A 149 15.29 14.52 13.53
C ASP A 149 14.32 13.97 12.47
N PHE A 150 14.52 12.71 12.07
CA PHE A 150 13.66 12.03 11.10
C PHE A 150 12.18 12.05 11.50
N GLY A 151 11.86 12.02 12.81
CA GLY A 151 10.49 12.07 13.29
C GLY A 151 9.77 13.41 13.04
N LYS A 152 10.51 14.46 12.65
CA LYS A 152 9.98 15.79 12.33
C LYS A 152 10.00 16.14 10.85
N VAL A 153 10.72 15.37 10.03
CA VAL A 153 10.91 15.68 8.60
C VAL A 153 10.51 14.54 7.66
N GLY A 154 10.30 13.34 8.20
CA GLY A 154 10.13 12.12 7.42
C GLY A 154 8.91 12.13 6.50
N HIS A 155 7.80 12.74 6.91
CA HIS A 155 6.61 12.84 6.06
C HIS A 155 6.85 13.82 4.92
N TYR A 156 7.48 14.97 5.20
CA TYR A 156 7.88 15.93 4.17
C TYR A 156 8.83 15.28 3.16
N THR A 157 9.93 14.68 3.62
CA THR A 157 10.94 14.10 2.71
C THR A 157 10.38 12.99 1.84
N GLN A 158 9.44 12.18 2.35
CA GLN A 158 8.73 11.19 1.53
C GLN A 158 7.81 11.87 0.49
N LEU A 159 7.04 12.87 0.89
CA LEU A 159 6.13 13.59 0.00
C LEU A 159 6.89 14.24 -1.18
N VAL A 160 8.07 14.79 -0.91
CA VAL A 160 8.96 15.40 -1.92
C VAL A 160 10.06 14.47 -2.42
N TRP A 161 9.96 13.16 -2.20
CA TRP A 161 10.97 12.23 -2.70
C TRP A 161 10.91 12.17 -4.23
N ALA A 162 11.96 12.60 -4.91
CA ALA A 162 11.95 12.81 -6.36
C ALA A 162 11.59 11.55 -7.14
N ALA A 163 12.08 10.38 -6.71
CA ALA A 163 11.83 9.11 -7.39
C ALA A 163 10.42 8.55 -7.15
N SER A 164 9.78 8.89 -6.02
CA SER A 164 8.42 8.41 -5.71
C SER A 164 7.42 9.06 -6.66
N SER A 165 6.92 8.27 -7.61
CA SER A 165 6.03 8.71 -8.69
C SER A 165 4.68 8.01 -8.66
N ARG A 166 4.48 7.07 -7.72
CA ARG A 166 3.20 6.41 -7.47
C ARG A 166 2.77 6.65 -6.03
N ILE A 167 1.47 6.83 -5.86
CA ILE A 167 0.83 6.97 -4.55
C ILE A 167 -0.47 6.17 -4.55
N GLY A 168 -0.75 5.51 -3.44
CA GLY A 168 -2.05 4.96 -3.14
C GLY A 168 -2.35 5.21 -1.68
N CYS A 169 -3.59 5.55 -1.36
CA CYS A 169 -3.96 5.94 -0.02
C CYS A 169 -5.21 5.19 0.46
N GLY A 170 -5.29 5.05 1.78
CA GLY A 170 -6.41 4.47 2.50
C GLY A 170 -6.94 5.42 3.56
N PHE A 171 -8.25 5.35 3.81
CA PHE A 171 -8.90 6.12 4.86
C PHE A 171 -9.84 5.23 5.67
N ALA A 172 -9.82 5.39 6.99
CA ALA A 172 -10.80 4.78 7.88
C ALA A 172 -11.21 5.75 8.99
N ASN A 173 -12.50 5.80 9.27
CA ASN A 173 -13.05 6.35 10.49
C ASN A 173 -13.18 5.23 11.53
N CYS A 174 -12.46 5.36 12.63
CA CYS A 174 -12.29 4.29 13.61
C CYS A 174 -12.96 4.61 14.97
N GLY A 175 -14.12 5.27 14.94
CA GLY A 175 -14.86 5.69 16.13
C GLY A 175 -14.01 6.55 17.06
N GLU A 176 -13.91 6.14 18.33
CA GLU A 176 -13.11 6.83 19.35
C GLU A 176 -11.60 6.87 19.02
N ALA A 177 -11.10 5.92 18.23
CA ALA A 177 -9.72 5.95 17.77
C ALA A 177 -9.48 7.08 16.75
N GLY A 178 -10.52 7.67 16.18
CA GLY A 178 -10.45 8.82 15.27
C GLY A 178 -10.26 8.42 13.80
N LYS A 179 -10.16 9.45 12.96
CA LYS A 179 -9.92 9.30 11.51
C LYS A 179 -8.46 8.97 11.25
N ILE A 180 -8.18 7.90 10.52
CA ILE A 180 -6.84 7.45 10.13
C ILE A 180 -6.70 7.61 8.62
N TYR A 181 -5.59 8.23 8.23
CA TYR A 181 -5.17 8.47 6.86
C TYR A 181 -3.85 7.76 6.63
N VAL A 182 -3.77 6.93 5.60
CA VAL A 182 -2.58 6.19 5.20
C VAL A 182 -2.29 6.57 3.76
N CYS A 183 -1.08 7.01 3.43
CA CYS A 183 -0.63 7.12 2.06
C CYS A 183 0.67 6.35 1.90
N ASP A 184 0.67 5.43 0.95
CA ASP A 184 1.81 4.63 0.57
C ASP A 184 2.43 5.16 -0.74
N TYR A 185 3.75 5.17 -0.82
CA TYR A 185 4.52 5.85 -1.87
C TYR A 185 5.46 4.90 -2.61
N GLY A 186 5.46 4.95 -3.94
CA GLY A 186 6.20 4.03 -4.79
C GLY A 186 7.08 4.73 -5.83
N PRO A 187 8.35 4.34 -6.01
CA PRO A 187 9.20 3.61 -5.05
C PRO A 187 9.31 4.32 -3.69
N ALA A 188 9.69 3.58 -2.65
CA ALA A 188 9.91 4.12 -1.31
C ALA A 188 10.94 5.25 -1.31
N GLY A 189 10.62 6.33 -0.59
CA GLY A 189 11.60 7.33 -0.19
C GLY A 189 12.27 6.96 1.14
N ASN A 190 13.19 7.79 1.59
CA ASN A 190 13.84 7.67 2.91
C ASN A 190 14.58 6.35 3.15
N VAL A 191 14.90 5.57 2.10
CA VAL A 191 15.67 4.33 2.20
C VAL A 191 17.15 4.63 2.09
N GLY A 192 17.93 4.30 3.12
CA GLY A 192 19.39 4.53 3.13
C GLY A 192 19.80 6.00 3.36
N GLY A 193 18.85 6.86 3.75
CA GLY A 193 19.05 8.28 4.05
C GLY A 193 17.82 9.11 3.68
N PHE A 194 17.70 10.32 4.24
CA PHE A 194 16.54 11.20 4.02
C PHE A 194 16.91 12.67 3.79
N SER A 195 18.16 13.07 4.00
CA SER A 195 18.61 14.48 3.91
C SER A 195 18.61 15.05 2.49
N LYS A 196 18.58 14.20 1.45
CA LYS A 196 18.62 14.60 0.02
C LYS A 196 17.49 13.93 -0.77
N PRO A 197 16.22 14.34 -0.56
CA PRO A 197 15.07 13.67 -1.17
C PRO A 197 14.96 13.89 -2.69
N TYR A 198 15.69 14.85 -3.24
CA TYR A 198 15.77 15.18 -4.66
C TYR A 198 17.17 15.66 -5.03
N LYS A 199 17.46 15.77 -6.34
CA LYS A 199 18.71 16.35 -6.84
C LYS A 199 18.58 17.87 -6.97
N GLN A 200 19.39 18.62 -6.22
CA GLN A 200 19.45 20.08 -6.35
C GLN A 200 19.80 20.54 -7.77
N GLY A 201 19.11 21.56 -8.25
CA GLY A 201 19.27 22.21 -9.55
C GLY A 201 17.94 22.71 -10.12
N LYS A 202 18.01 23.55 -11.15
CA LYS A 202 16.82 24.13 -11.80
C LYS A 202 15.79 23.05 -12.13
N ALA A 203 14.52 23.32 -11.84
CA ALA A 203 13.39 22.44 -12.16
C ALA A 203 13.51 21.86 -13.59
N CYS A 204 13.30 20.55 -13.70
CA CYS A 204 13.43 19.76 -14.93
C CYS A 204 14.80 19.72 -15.62
N SER A 205 15.88 20.25 -15.03
CA SER A 205 17.20 20.18 -15.68
C SER A 205 17.76 18.76 -15.77
N ALA A 206 17.19 17.79 -15.05
CA ALA A 206 17.53 16.37 -15.15
C ALA A 206 16.62 15.57 -16.12
N CYS A 207 15.59 16.21 -16.68
CA CYS A 207 14.56 15.56 -17.51
C CYS A 207 14.04 16.51 -18.61
N SER A 208 14.93 17.24 -19.27
CA SER A 208 14.53 18.39 -20.11
C SER A 208 13.57 18.07 -21.25
N ASN A 209 13.56 16.83 -21.76
CA ASN A 209 12.63 16.37 -22.80
C ASN A 209 11.30 15.83 -22.27
N HIS A 210 11.17 15.69 -20.94
CA HIS A 210 10.06 15.06 -20.24
C HIS A 210 9.66 15.92 -19.05
N CYS A 211 9.37 17.20 -19.29
CA CYS A 211 8.98 18.16 -18.28
C CYS A 211 7.53 18.60 -18.48
N SER A 212 6.74 18.54 -17.42
CA SER A 212 5.37 19.05 -17.35
C SER A 212 5.22 19.89 -16.09
N ASN A 213 5.06 21.20 -16.25
CA ASN A 213 4.83 22.15 -15.13
C ASN A 213 5.86 22.01 -13.99
N SER A 214 7.16 22.08 -14.32
CA SER A 214 8.29 21.94 -13.38
C SER A 214 8.47 20.55 -12.76
N LEU A 215 7.69 19.56 -13.19
CA LEU A 215 7.84 18.16 -12.79
C LEU A 215 8.34 17.31 -13.95
N CYS A 216 9.21 16.36 -13.67
CA CYS A 216 9.56 15.31 -14.63
C CYS A 216 8.35 14.40 -14.86
N ASP A 217 7.96 14.20 -16.10
CA ASP A 217 6.75 13.47 -16.49
C ASP A 217 7.06 12.45 -17.59
N CYS A 218 7.02 11.18 -17.21
CA CYS A 218 7.16 10.03 -18.11
C CYS A 218 5.83 9.41 -18.50
N GLU A 219 4.75 10.19 -18.54
CA GLU A 219 3.43 9.79 -19.03
C GLU A 219 2.89 8.52 -18.35
N ASN A 220 2.99 8.48 -17.01
CA ASN A 220 2.56 7.33 -16.20
C ASN A 220 3.32 6.02 -16.48
N LYS A 221 4.50 6.04 -17.12
CA LYS A 221 5.40 4.87 -17.17
C LYS A 221 5.90 4.52 -15.76
N VAL A 222 5.95 3.22 -15.47
CA VAL A 222 6.43 2.64 -14.20
C VAL A 222 7.63 1.77 -14.49
N CYS A 223 8.64 1.78 -13.61
CA CYS A 223 9.69 0.75 -13.61
C CYS A 223 9.36 -0.27 -12.50
N LEU A 224 9.18 -1.52 -12.89
CA LEU A 224 8.78 -2.62 -12.01
C LEU A 224 10.00 -3.35 -11.45
N ASN A 225 9.78 -4.28 -10.51
CA ASN A 225 10.82 -5.15 -9.96
C ASN A 225 12.05 -4.39 -9.43
N SER A 226 11.81 -3.28 -8.73
CA SER A 226 12.85 -2.40 -8.18
C SER A 226 13.79 -1.77 -9.22
N ALA A 227 13.41 -1.75 -10.50
CA ALA A 227 14.13 -1.05 -11.55
C ALA A 227 14.08 0.48 -11.36
N THR A 228 15.10 1.17 -11.87
CA THR A 228 15.25 2.63 -11.74
C THR A 228 14.82 3.35 -13.02
N MET A 229 14.10 4.47 -12.89
CA MET A 229 13.70 5.29 -14.04
C MET A 229 14.81 6.26 -14.46
N HIS A 230 15.13 6.29 -15.75
CA HIS A 230 15.92 7.34 -16.38
C HIS A 230 15.02 8.49 -16.83
N TYR A 231 15.10 9.64 -16.16
CA TYR A 231 14.14 10.74 -16.37
C TYR A 231 14.30 11.46 -17.72
N ASN A 232 15.44 11.32 -18.39
CA ASN A 232 15.73 12.04 -19.64
C ASN A 232 15.19 11.36 -20.90
N ASN A 233 14.92 10.06 -20.85
CA ASN A 233 14.41 9.26 -21.95
C ASN A 233 13.25 8.32 -21.52
N CYS A 234 12.89 8.34 -20.23
CA CYS A 234 11.84 7.52 -19.64
C CYS A 234 12.01 6.00 -19.87
N SER A 235 13.26 5.52 -19.85
CA SER A 235 13.60 4.09 -19.85
C SER A 235 13.85 3.56 -18.45
N CYS A 236 13.70 2.25 -18.25
CA CYS A 236 13.95 1.59 -16.98
C CYS A 236 15.29 0.84 -16.99
N ASP A 237 16.09 1.00 -15.95
CA ASP A 237 17.30 0.23 -15.68
C ASP A 237 16.93 -1.02 -14.87
N CYS A 238 16.86 -2.17 -15.54
CA CYS A 238 16.46 -3.43 -14.93
C CYS A 238 17.63 -4.06 -14.16
N LEU A 239 17.37 -4.53 -12.93
CA LEU A 239 18.43 -5.01 -12.02
C LEU A 239 19.14 -6.30 -12.47
N THR A 240 18.57 -7.09 -13.38
CA THR A 240 19.26 -8.26 -13.94
C THR A 240 19.09 -8.33 -15.45
N ASN A 241 20.14 -8.82 -16.11
CA ASN A 241 20.16 -9.06 -17.57
C ASN A 241 19.43 -10.36 -17.96
N SER A 242 18.90 -11.12 -16.99
CA SER A 242 18.26 -12.43 -17.19
C SER A 242 16.77 -12.32 -17.56
N TYR A 243 16.21 -11.11 -17.56
CA TYR A 243 14.83 -10.86 -17.98
C TYR A 243 14.81 -10.47 -19.46
N LYS A 244 13.96 -11.11 -20.27
CA LYS A 244 13.59 -10.50 -21.56
C LYS A 244 12.93 -9.15 -21.24
N PRO A 245 13.54 -8.01 -21.66
CA PRO A 245 13.08 -6.72 -21.20
C PRO A 245 11.76 -6.38 -21.90
N SER A 246 10.69 -6.34 -21.13
CA SER A 246 9.64 -5.37 -21.43
C SER A 246 10.18 -3.97 -21.10
N ASP A 247 9.67 -2.93 -21.76
CA ASP A 247 10.08 -1.53 -21.57
C ASP A 247 10.00 -1.03 -20.11
N ASN A 248 9.30 -1.76 -19.23
CA ASN A 248 9.06 -1.43 -17.82
C ASN A 248 9.71 -2.42 -16.82
N CYS A 249 10.56 -3.35 -17.27
CA CYS A 249 11.18 -4.38 -16.43
C CYS A 249 10.18 -5.33 -15.73
N ALA A 250 9.02 -5.63 -16.35
CA ALA A 250 8.09 -6.63 -15.84
C ALA A 250 8.71 -8.04 -15.90
N LEU A 251 8.33 -8.94 -15.00
CA LEU A 251 8.81 -10.32 -15.06
C LEU A 251 8.06 -11.09 -16.14
N ASN A 252 8.78 -11.91 -16.90
CA ASN A 252 8.16 -13.00 -17.64
C ASN A 252 8.25 -14.26 -16.78
N CYS A 253 7.21 -14.55 -15.99
CA CYS A 253 7.20 -15.66 -15.05
C CYS A 253 7.29 -17.05 -15.70
N ASP A 254 7.02 -17.16 -17.01
CA ASP A 254 7.15 -18.42 -17.76
C ASP A 254 8.61 -18.71 -18.15
N GLU A 255 9.44 -17.67 -18.28
CA GLU A 255 10.82 -17.78 -18.76
C GLU A 255 11.86 -17.50 -17.67
N VAL A 256 11.55 -16.63 -16.72
CA VAL A 256 12.45 -16.24 -15.65
C VAL A 256 12.76 -17.46 -14.77
N LYS A 257 14.03 -17.57 -14.39
CA LYS A 257 14.50 -18.60 -13.45
C LYS A 257 15.06 -17.91 -12.23
N ASP A 258 14.88 -18.56 -11.09
CA ASP A 258 15.59 -18.18 -9.87
C ASP A 258 17.10 -18.29 -10.09
N GLU A 259 17.84 -17.36 -9.49
CA GLU A 259 19.31 -17.41 -9.47
C GLU A 259 19.83 -18.69 -8.79
N TYR A 260 21.04 -19.12 -9.15
CA TYR A 260 21.59 -20.43 -8.75
C TYR A 260 21.71 -20.63 -7.22
N TYR A 261 21.65 -19.57 -6.44
CA TYR A 261 21.75 -19.59 -4.98
C TYR A 261 20.39 -19.65 -4.27
N CYS A 262 19.29 -19.44 -4.99
CA CYS A 262 17.93 -19.58 -4.47
C CYS A 262 17.65 -21.06 -4.13
N GLY A 263 16.93 -21.32 -3.03
CA GLY A 263 16.50 -22.64 -2.59
C GLY A 263 17.59 -23.51 -1.93
N LYS A 264 18.79 -22.98 -1.71
CA LYS A 264 19.88 -23.71 -1.02
C LYS A 264 19.70 -23.72 0.50
N SER A 265 20.04 -24.85 1.12
CA SER A 265 19.88 -25.12 2.56
C SER A 265 20.56 -24.10 3.48
N ALA A 266 20.06 -24.03 4.72
CA ALA A 266 20.47 -23.19 5.86
C ALA A 266 21.69 -22.27 5.64
N GLY A 267 21.43 -20.97 5.48
CA GLY A 267 22.44 -19.90 5.47
C GLY A 267 22.51 -19.08 4.18
N TYR A 268 21.84 -19.48 3.10
CA TYR A 268 21.90 -18.78 1.81
C TYR A 268 20.72 -17.83 1.59
N LEU A 269 19.47 -18.31 1.48
CA LEU A 269 18.26 -17.47 1.42
C LEU A 269 17.00 -18.27 1.82
N SER A 270 16.18 -17.71 2.70
CA SER A 270 14.91 -18.29 3.18
C SER A 270 13.69 -17.52 2.67
N MET A 271 12.49 -18.08 2.83
CA MET A 271 11.23 -17.35 2.58
C MET A 271 11.09 -16.09 3.48
N ALA A 272 11.77 -16.05 4.64
CA ALA A 272 11.83 -14.84 5.45
C ALA A 272 12.68 -13.75 4.79
N ASP A 273 13.73 -14.11 4.06
CA ASP A 273 14.57 -13.16 3.32
C ASP A 273 13.84 -12.56 2.13
N CYS A 274 12.98 -13.33 1.46
CA CYS A 274 12.04 -12.83 0.45
C CYS A 274 11.16 -11.70 0.99
N ARG A 275 10.76 -11.76 2.26
CA ARG A 275 9.98 -10.71 2.92
C ARG A 275 10.86 -9.57 3.41
N LYS A 276 12.09 -9.85 3.82
CA LYS A 276 12.98 -8.83 4.39
C LYS A 276 13.63 -7.95 3.32
N TYR A 277 14.04 -8.50 2.18
CA TYR A 277 14.80 -7.77 1.17
C TYR A 277 14.08 -7.75 -0.18
N ALA A 278 13.78 -6.57 -0.71
CA ALA A 278 13.12 -6.43 -2.02
C ALA A 278 14.00 -6.92 -3.18
N GLY A 279 15.33 -6.92 -3.03
CA GLY A 279 16.23 -7.51 -4.03
C GLY A 279 16.07 -9.03 -4.13
N THR A 280 15.70 -9.71 -3.05
CA THR A 280 15.52 -11.17 -3.05
C THR A 280 14.34 -11.60 -3.92
N THR A 281 13.25 -10.84 -3.96
CA THR A 281 12.10 -11.12 -4.84
C THR A 281 12.43 -10.95 -6.33
N VAL A 282 13.45 -10.15 -6.64
CA VAL A 282 13.94 -9.97 -8.01
C VAL A 282 14.82 -11.15 -8.41
N SER A 283 15.78 -11.54 -7.57
CA SER A 283 16.70 -12.64 -7.86
C SER A 283 16.10 -14.05 -7.73
N CYS A 284 15.10 -14.22 -6.87
CA CYS A 284 14.47 -15.50 -6.58
C CYS A 284 12.93 -15.42 -6.69
N PRO A 285 12.36 -14.99 -7.84
CA PRO A 285 10.94 -14.69 -7.97
C PRO A 285 10.02 -15.91 -7.77
N HIS A 286 10.46 -17.12 -8.09
CA HIS A 286 9.70 -18.35 -7.86
C HIS A 286 9.81 -18.78 -6.39
N GLN A 287 11.02 -18.83 -5.81
CA GLN A 287 11.20 -19.15 -4.39
C GLN A 287 10.43 -18.18 -3.49
N CYS A 288 10.28 -16.92 -3.88
CA CYS A 288 9.59 -15.90 -3.09
C CYS A 288 8.06 -15.86 -3.30
N ASP A 289 7.50 -16.79 -4.08
CA ASP A 289 6.09 -16.83 -4.46
C ASP A 289 5.61 -15.50 -5.09
N VAL A 290 6.52 -14.81 -5.79
CA VAL A 290 6.26 -13.55 -6.50
C VAL A 290 5.76 -13.85 -7.91
N CYS A 291 6.32 -14.86 -8.55
CA CYS A 291 5.71 -15.47 -9.73
C CYS A 291 4.58 -16.43 -9.31
N PRO A 292 3.46 -16.44 -10.04
CA PRO A 292 3.19 -15.72 -11.30
C PRO A 292 2.62 -14.30 -11.14
N TRP A 293 2.34 -13.83 -9.92
CA TRP A 293 1.65 -12.57 -9.62
C TRP A 293 2.35 -11.30 -10.10
N ALA A 294 3.66 -11.37 -10.28
CA ALA A 294 4.50 -10.30 -10.83
C ALA A 294 4.70 -10.40 -12.36
N GLY A 295 4.10 -11.41 -13.00
CA GLY A 295 4.22 -11.67 -14.42
C GLY A 295 3.54 -10.60 -15.26
N SER A 296 4.14 -10.22 -16.39
CA SER A 296 3.53 -9.29 -17.36
C SER A 296 2.18 -9.78 -17.92
N ASN A 297 1.96 -11.09 -17.90
CA ASN A 297 0.75 -11.74 -18.38
C ASN A 297 -0.29 -11.97 -17.27
N TYR A 298 0.02 -11.60 -16.03
CA TYR A 298 -0.89 -11.80 -14.91
C TYR A 298 -2.16 -10.98 -15.09
N THR A 299 -3.29 -11.65 -14.99
CA THR A 299 -4.61 -11.04 -14.82
C THR A 299 -5.26 -11.58 -13.56
N GLU A 300 -6.01 -10.75 -12.85
CA GLU A 300 -6.66 -11.15 -11.61
C GLU A 300 -7.60 -12.36 -11.83
N GLY A 301 -7.42 -13.43 -11.05
CA GLY A 301 -8.17 -14.69 -11.19
C GLY A 301 -7.61 -15.71 -12.20
N SER A 302 -6.49 -15.42 -12.89
CA SER A 302 -5.88 -16.33 -13.88
C SER A 302 -5.03 -17.46 -13.29
N VAL A 303 -4.69 -17.39 -12.00
CA VAL A 303 -3.75 -18.31 -11.34
C VAL A 303 -4.41 -18.94 -10.11
N PRO A 304 -4.42 -20.29 -9.98
CA PRO A 304 -4.85 -20.97 -8.76
C PRO A 304 -3.88 -20.75 -7.59
N ILE A 305 -4.41 -20.49 -6.39
CA ILE A 305 -3.63 -20.35 -5.16
C ILE A 305 -2.90 -21.68 -4.83
N PRO A 306 -1.58 -21.68 -4.57
CA PRO A 306 -0.90 -22.85 -4.02
C PRO A 306 -1.51 -23.24 -2.67
N GLU A 307 -1.84 -24.52 -2.46
CA GLU A 307 -2.51 -25.00 -1.24
C GLU A 307 -1.78 -24.64 0.09
N SER A 308 -0.48 -24.31 0.03
CA SER A 308 0.36 -23.96 1.19
C SER A 308 0.16 -22.53 1.72
N SER A 309 -0.44 -21.61 0.97
CA SER A 309 -0.68 -20.21 1.40
C SER A 309 -2.08 -19.98 1.97
N ALA A 310 -2.97 -20.98 1.87
CA ALA A 310 -4.29 -20.97 2.50
C ALA A 310 -4.21 -21.20 4.03
N GLN A 311 -3.46 -20.38 4.76
CA GLN A 311 -3.57 -20.35 6.22
C GLN A 311 -4.82 -19.58 6.63
N ASN A 312 -5.93 -20.32 6.71
CA ASN A 312 -7.16 -20.05 7.45
C ASN A 312 -7.22 -18.71 8.23
N LEU A 313 -7.67 -17.64 7.58
CA LEU A 313 -8.41 -16.57 8.26
C LEU A 313 -9.86 -17.03 8.46
N SER A 314 -10.04 -18.15 9.18
CA SER A 314 -11.35 -18.64 9.58
C SER A 314 -11.72 -18.03 10.93
N VAL A 315 -12.46 -16.93 10.89
CA VAL A 315 -13.07 -16.31 12.08
C VAL A 315 -14.29 -17.13 12.57
N THR A 316 -14.62 -18.28 11.95
CA THR A 316 -15.86 -19.00 12.24
C THR A 316 -15.81 -19.91 13.48
N SER A 317 -14.66 -20.15 14.11
CA SER A 317 -14.62 -21.04 15.29
C SER A 317 -15.00 -20.40 16.62
N HIS A 318 -14.85 -19.08 16.82
CA HIS A 318 -15.20 -18.46 18.11
C HIS A 318 -16.70 -18.14 18.25
N VAL A 319 -17.41 -17.93 17.15
CA VAL A 319 -18.85 -17.62 17.16
C VAL A 319 -19.69 -18.89 17.41
N LEU A 320 -19.28 -20.05 16.86
CA LEU A 320 -19.96 -21.33 17.08
C LEU A 320 -19.77 -21.88 18.51
N ILE A 321 -18.64 -21.58 19.16
CA ILE A 321 -18.41 -21.98 20.57
C ILE A 321 -19.27 -21.15 21.53
N LEU A 322 -19.46 -19.85 21.27
CA LEU A 322 -20.32 -18.99 22.10
C LEU A 322 -21.82 -19.29 21.91
N LEU A 323 -22.26 -19.63 20.70
CA LEU A 323 -23.65 -20.05 20.45
C LEU A 323 -24.00 -21.41 21.09
N SER A 324 -23.05 -22.34 21.15
CA SER A 324 -23.29 -23.64 21.79
C SER A 324 -23.31 -23.59 23.32
N LEU A 325 -22.62 -22.61 23.94
CA LEU A 325 -22.68 -22.35 25.38
C LEU A 325 -23.99 -21.65 25.77
N ALA A 326 -24.46 -20.67 24.97
CA ALA A 326 -25.73 -19.99 25.22
C ALA A 326 -26.96 -20.90 25.06
N ILE A 327 -26.92 -21.87 24.14
CA ILE A 327 -28.01 -22.85 23.95
C ILE A 327 -28.04 -23.89 25.08
N LYS A 328 -26.89 -24.23 25.68
CA LYS A 328 -26.86 -25.14 26.85
C LYS A 328 -27.41 -24.48 28.12
N GLU A 329 -27.18 -23.19 28.34
CA GLU A 329 -27.75 -22.48 29.50
C GLU A 329 -29.26 -22.26 29.36
N ALA A 330 -29.79 -22.06 28.15
CA ALA A 330 -31.22 -21.91 27.91
C ALA A 330 -32.03 -23.22 28.06
N LEU A 331 -31.40 -24.39 27.94
CA LEU A 331 -32.03 -25.71 28.08
C LEU A 331 -31.97 -26.30 29.50
N THR A 332 -31.42 -25.56 30.47
CA THR A 332 -31.36 -25.99 31.89
C THR A 332 -32.36 -25.24 32.78
N ILE A 333 -33.23 -24.40 32.20
CA ILE A 333 -34.24 -23.59 32.90
C ILE A 333 -35.68 -23.95 32.46
N TYR A 334 -35.89 -25.14 31.90
CA TYR A 334 -37.21 -25.76 31.72
C TYR A 334 -37.16 -27.24 32.09
#